data_AF-A0A915U9D9-F1
#
_entry.id   AF-A0A915U9D9-F1
#
_cell.length_a   1.000
_cell.length_b   1.000
_cell.length_c   1.000
_cell.angle_alpha   90.00
_cell.angle_beta   90.00
_cell.angle_gamma   90.00
#
_symmetry.space_group_name_H-M   'P 1'
#
loop_
_entity.id
_entity.type
_entity.pdbx_description
1 polymer ?
#
loop_
_entity_poly.entity_id
_entity_poly.type
_entity_poly.pdbx_seq_one_letter_code
_entity_poly.pdbx_strand_id
1 'polypeptide(L)'
;MTVQTVRLYDASRTPRDWMELIQPGQVAIFATRLEGGGPCSLDGVPTSHEAATCTIADTLAEAESLCRRQADLHPGVRFDVFDAAGRSGPPLLTVVHPSRATAIEGHVGSRRRNTIIATVLLIVGPALFWIDWYTGWWMIVPTVAGFNFMLFAMRLLQLNAAYTSAERRRAERAAGHE
;
A
#
# COMPACT_ATOMS: atom_id res chain seq x y z
N MET A 1 -6.83 15.99 22.52
CA MET A 1 -6.69 15.66 21.09
C MET A 1 -6.09 16.87 20.42
N THR A 2 -4.76 16.93 20.40
CA THR A 2 -4.01 18.06 19.84
C THR A 2 -3.57 17.62 18.46
N VAL A 3 -4.39 17.97 17.45
CA VAL A 3 -4.08 17.62 16.07
C VAL A 3 -3.51 18.86 15.40
N GLN A 4 -2.30 18.76 14.85
CA GLN A 4 -1.64 19.90 14.21
C GLN A 4 -1.47 19.63 12.72
N THR A 5 -2.02 20.52 11.88
CA THR A 5 -1.77 20.45 10.43
C THR A 5 -0.57 21.31 10.08
N VAL A 6 0.38 20.72 9.36
CA VAL A 6 1.64 21.35 8.98
C VAL A 6 1.92 21.16 7.50
N ARG A 7 2.62 22.11 6.89
CA ARG A 7 3.17 21.93 5.54
C ARG A 7 4.29 20.91 5.55
N LEU A 8 4.37 20.13 4.47
CA LEU A 8 5.46 19.16 4.29
C LEU A 8 6.81 19.86 4.26
N TYR A 9 6.87 20.98 3.54
CA TYR A 9 8.03 21.85 3.52
C TYR A 9 7.59 23.28 3.82
N ASP A 10 8.27 23.91 4.79
CA ASP A 10 8.09 25.31 5.09
C ASP A 10 9.46 25.97 5.28
N ALA A 11 9.83 26.85 4.34
CA ALA A 11 11.12 27.54 4.36
C ALA A 11 11.28 28.49 5.57
N SER A 12 10.16 28.92 6.16
CA SER A 12 10.12 29.83 7.30
C SER A 12 10.10 29.11 8.66
N ARG A 13 9.91 27.79 8.67
CA ARG A 13 9.89 26.95 9.87
C ARG A 13 11.27 26.36 10.17
N THR A 14 11.59 26.21 11.45
CA THR A 14 12.72 25.40 11.92
C THR A 14 12.17 24.30 12.84
N PRO A 15 12.27 23.02 12.48
CA PRO A 15 12.85 22.47 11.25
C PRO A 15 11.97 22.68 10.00
N ARG A 16 12.59 22.69 8.82
CA ARG A 16 11.90 22.94 7.54
C ARG A 16 11.08 21.72 7.09
N ASP A 17 11.61 20.52 7.30
CA ASP A 17 10.96 19.26 6.97
C ASP A 17 9.96 18.87 8.06
N TRP A 18 8.81 18.33 7.66
CA TRP A 18 7.79 17.82 8.58
C TRP A 18 8.26 16.59 9.36
N MET A 19 9.16 15.76 8.80
CA MET A 19 9.63 14.54 9.47
C MET A 19 10.37 14.87 10.76
N GLU A 20 11.13 15.98 10.77
CA GLU A 20 11.87 16.46 11.94
C GLU A 20 10.96 17.06 13.02
N LEU A 21 9.68 17.30 12.72
CA LEU A 21 8.70 17.75 13.70
C LEU A 21 8.09 16.60 14.51
N ILE A 22 8.20 15.36 14.03
CA ILE A 22 7.53 14.22 14.64
C ILE A 22 8.33 13.75 15.84
N GLN A 23 7.72 13.85 17.02
CA GLN A 23 8.29 13.31 18.25
C GLN A 23 8.08 11.79 18.32
N PRO A 24 8.90 11.07 19.11
CA PRO A 24 8.66 9.64 19.37
C PRO A 24 7.23 9.38 19.83
N GLY A 25 6.55 8.41 19.20
CA GLY A 25 5.15 8.08 19.45
C GLY A 25 4.14 8.82 18.56
N GLN A 26 4.47 10.03 18.09
CA GLN A 26 3.61 10.78 17.18
C GLN A 26 3.62 10.17 15.77
N VAL A 27 2.54 10.43 15.03
CA VAL A 27 2.38 9.96 13.65
C VAL A 27 1.84 11.08 12.77
N ALA A 28 2.16 11.05 11.48
CA ALA A 28 1.61 11.96 10.48
C ALA A 28 0.64 11.28 9.54
N ILE A 29 -0.47 11.96 9.29
CA ILE A 29 -1.56 11.55 8.42
C ILE A 29 -1.46 12.34 7.13
N PHE A 30 -1.55 11.63 6.00
CA PHE A 30 -1.61 12.22 4.68
C PHE A 30 -2.91 11.85 4.01
N ALA A 31 -3.63 12.86 3.51
CA ALA A 31 -4.83 12.66 2.72
C ALA A 31 -4.48 12.72 1.23
N THR A 32 -4.92 11.71 0.49
CA THR A 32 -4.72 11.60 -0.97
C THR A 32 -6.04 11.24 -1.63
N ARG A 33 -6.37 11.87 -2.75
CA ARG A 33 -7.55 11.49 -3.53
C ARG A 33 -7.35 10.11 -4.16
N LEU A 34 -8.35 9.25 -4.02
CA LEU A 34 -8.37 7.94 -4.70
C LEU A 34 -8.40 8.12 -6.23
N GLU A 35 -9.11 9.13 -6.70
CA GLU A 35 -9.13 9.51 -8.10
C GLU A 35 -7.91 10.39 -8.42
N GLY A 36 -6.97 9.84 -9.18
CA GLY A 36 -5.79 10.56 -9.68
C GLY A 36 -4.61 10.62 -8.72
N GLY A 37 -4.74 10.23 -7.45
CA GLY A 37 -3.62 10.15 -6.51
C GLY A 37 -3.05 11.50 -6.07
N GLY A 38 -3.78 12.61 -6.32
CA GLY A 38 -3.34 13.95 -5.94
C GLY A 38 -3.46 14.21 -4.43
N PRO A 39 -2.58 15.05 -3.84
CA PRO A 39 -2.68 15.42 -2.44
C PRO A 39 -3.95 16.24 -2.18
N CYS A 40 -4.47 16.12 -0.96
CA CYS A 40 -5.60 16.91 -0.49
C CYS A 40 -5.47 17.20 1.01
N SER A 41 -6.28 18.13 1.52
CA SER A 41 -6.43 18.36 2.94
C SER A 41 -7.16 17.19 3.62
N LEU A 42 -7.21 17.21 4.96
CA LEU A 42 -7.96 16.23 5.74
C LEU A 42 -9.46 16.22 5.39
N ASP A 43 -10.00 17.38 4.99
CA ASP A 43 -11.40 17.55 4.55
C ASP A 43 -11.61 17.22 3.05
N GLY A 44 -10.62 16.57 2.41
CA GLY A 44 -10.70 16.15 1.01
C GLY A 44 -10.58 17.27 -0.02
N VAL A 45 -10.21 18.49 0.38
CA VAL A 45 -10.01 19.61 -0.56
C VAL A 45 -8.70 19.40 -1.32
N PRO A 46 -8.70 19.33 -2.67
CA PRO A 46 -7.48 19.14 -3.44
C PRO A 46 -6.44 20.24 -3.18
N THR A 47 -5.18 19.86 -3.09
CA THR A 47 -4.05 20.80 -2.92
C THR A 47 -3.00 20.58 -4.01
N SER A 48 -2.16 21.59 -4.25
CA SER A 48 -0.96 21.40 -5.07
C SER A 48 0.10 20.64 -4.27
N HIS A 49 1.06 20.03 -4.96
CA HIS A 49 2.18 19.35 -4.29
C HIS A 49 3.03 20.30 -3.43
N GLU A 50 3.18 21.56 -3.84
CA GLU A 50 3.91 22.59 -3.10
C GLU A 50 3.16 23.05 -1.84
N ALA A 51 1.83 22.99 -1.86
CA ALA A 51 0.98 23.32 -0.73
C ALA A 51 0.55 22.08 0.06
N ALA A 52 1.14 20.92 -0.19
CA ALA A 52 0.78 19.69 0.49
C ALA A 52 1.05 19.82 2.00
N THR A 53 0.12 19.25 2.77
CA THR A 53 0.17 19.25 4.23
C THR A 53 0.07 17.83 4.75
N CYS A 54 0.57 17.61 5.95
CA CYS A 54 0.23 16.44 6.76
C CYS A 54 -0.35 16.90 8.09
N THR A 55 -1.09 15.99 8.72
CA THR A 55 -1.72 16.23 10.02
C THR A 55 -1.03 15.33 11.05
N ILE A 56 -0.38 15.92 12.04
CA ILE A 56 0.33 15.20 13.11
C ILE A 56 -0.66 14.93 14.25
N ALA A 57 -0.68 13.69 14.71
CA ALA A 57 -1.45 13.22 15.86
C ALA A 57 -0.52 12.64 16.93
N ASP A 58 -0.95 12.70 18.19
CA ASP A 58 -0.11 12.32 19.33
C ASP A 58 0.11 10.80 19.41
N THR A 59 -0.85 10.01 18.92
CA THR A 59 -0.79 8.54 18.95
C THR A 59 -1.37 7.92 17.67
N LEU A 60 -0.98 6.66 17.39
CA LEU A 60 -1.54 5.90 16.27
C LEU A 60 -3.05 5.64 16.43
N ALA A 61 -3.51 5.35 17.64
CA ALA A 61 -4.94 5.13 17.93
C ALA A 61 -5.79 6.39 17.68
N GLU A 62 -5.28 7.57 18.04
CA GLU A 62 -5.92 8.84 17.74
C GLU A 62 -5.98 9.09 16.23
N ALA A 63 -4.87 8.87 15.52
CA ALA A 63 -4.81 9.00 14.08
C ALA A 63 -5.81 8.07 13.37
N GLU A 64 -5.92 6.81 13.82
CA GLU A 64 -6.89 5.85 13.29
C GLU A 64 -8.33 6.32 13.48
N SER A 65 -8.69 6.78 14.69
CA SER A 65 -10.03 7.30 14.99
C SER A 65 -10.37 8.51 14.11
N LEU A 66 -9.42 9.43 13.94
CA LEU A 66 -9.58 10.60 13.09
C LEU A 66 -9.75 10.21 11.62
N CYS A 67 -8.88 9.34 11.11
CA CYS A 67 -8.91 8.89 9.71
C CYS A 67 -10.21 8.15 9.37
N ARG A 68 -10.71 7.30 10.27
CA ARG A 68 -11.98 6.58 10.05
C ARG A 68 -13.15 7.54 9.91
N ARG A 69 -13.26 8.48 10.85
CA ARG A 69 -14.29 9.52 10.83
C ARG A 69 -14.23 10.36 9.55
N GLN A 70 -13.02 10.73 9.11
CA GLN A 70 -12.84 11.51 7.90
C GLN A 70 -13.09 10.69 6.63
N ALA A 71 -12.79 9.40 6.62
CA ALA A 71 -13.14 8.51 5.53
C ALA A 71 -14.65 8.34 5.36
N ASP A 72 -15.42 8.35 6.45
CA ASP A 72 -16.89 8.35 6.42
C ASP A 72 -17.45 9.65 5.79
N LEU A 73 -16.84 10.80 6.07
CA LEU A 73 -17.23 12.09 5.50
C LEU A 73 -16.75 12.28 4.05
N HIS A 74 -15.59 11.70 3.71
CA HIS A 74 -14.94 11.88 2.42
C HIS A 74 -14.59 10.53 1.75
N PRO A 75 -15.58 9.80 1.19
CA PRO A 75 -15.36 8.46 0.65
C PRO A 75 -14.36 8.36 -0.51
N GLY A 76 -14.05 9.48 -1.17
CA GLY A 76 -13.08 9.57 -2.26
C GLY A 76 -11.63 9.77 -1.80
N VAL A 77 -11.36 9.79 -0.50
CA VAL A 77 -10.05 10.09 0.09
C VAL A 77 -9.45 8.85 0.75
N ARG A 78 -8.15 8.68 0.56
CA ARG A 78 -7.30 7.72 1.26
C ARG A 78 -6.44 8.46 2.27
N PHE A 79 -6.41 7.96 3.49
CA PHE A 79 -5.57 8.46 4.56
C PHE A 79 -4.44 7.47 4.82
N ASP A 80 -3.20 7.91 4.65
CA ASP A 80 -2.01 7.12 4.92
C ASP A 80 -1.28 7.68 6.13
N VAL A 81 -1.02 6.85 7.13
CA VAL A 81 -0.38 7.21 8.40
C VAL A 81 1.07 6.74 8.41
N PHE A 82 2.01 7.63 8.75
CA PHE A 82 3.45 7.37 8.80
C PHE A 82 4.04 7.78 10.14
N ASP A 83 5.13 7.12 10.51
CA ASP A 83 6.00 7.49 11.63
C ASP A 83 7.03 8.57 11.19
N ALA A 84 7.98 8.87 12.08
CA ALA A 84 9.09 9.77 11.80
C ALA A 84 10.04 9.29 10.68
N ALA A 85 10.03 8.01 10.30
CA ALA A 85 10.81 7.52 9.15
C ALA A 85 10.19 7.95 7.80
N GLY A 86 8.99 8.54 7.86
CA GLY A 86 8.30 9.16 6.76
C GLY A 86 7.92 8.19 5.67
N ARG A 87 7.97 8.67 4.41
CA ARG A 87 7.50 7.92 3.23
C ARG A 87 8.55 6.97 2.64
N SER A 88 9.67 6.75 3.33
CA SER A 88 10.73 5.83 2.90
C SER A 88 10.27 4.36 2.95
N GLY A 89 9.31 4.06 3.83
CA GLY A 89 8.64 2.78 3.94
C GLY A 89 7.15 2.86 3.63
N PRO A 90 6.45 1.72 3.67
CA PRO A 90 5.01 1.75 3.57
C PRO A 90 4.36 2.42 4.79
N PRO A 91 3.12 2.92 4.67
CA PRO A 91 2.39 3.49 5.81
C PRO A 91 2.19 2.46 6.91
N LEU A 92 2.17 2.92 8.17
CA LEU A 92 1.79 2.14 9.33
C LEU A 92 0.33 1.68 9.23
N LEU A 93 -0.53 2.60 8.78
CA LEU A 93 -1.96 2.39 8.62
C LEU A 93 -2.43 3.12 7.37
N THR A 94 -3.28 2.44 6.58
CA THR A 94 -4.03 3.08 5.49
C THR A 94 -5.51 2.93 5.78
N VAL A 95 -6.23 4.05 5.80
CA VAL A 95 -7.68 4.10 5.99
C VAL A 95 -8.33 4.63 4.73
N VAL A 96 -9.35 3.93 4.26
CA VAL A 96 -10.28 4.38 3.22
C VAL A 96 -11.69 4.07 3.66
N HIS A 97 -12.66 4.68 2.98
CA HIS A 97 -14.05 4.33 3.19
C HIS A 97 -14.31 2.86 2.82
N PRO A 98 -15.12 2.11 3.61
CA PRO A 98 -15.37 0.69 3.37
C PRO A 98 -15.86 0.36 1.95
N SER A 99 -16.69 1.23 1.34
CA SER A 99 -17.18 1.03 -0.03
C SER A 99 -16.09 1.13 -1.11
N ARG A 100 -14.91 1.65 -0.76
CA ARG A 100 -13.74 1.80 -1.64
C ARG A 100 -12.56 0.92 -1.22
N ALA A 101 -12.72 0.07 -0.21
CA ALA A 101 -11.64 -0.80 0.30
C ALA A 101 -11.04 -1.74 -0.76
N THR A 102 -11.83 -2.14 -1.75
CA THR A 102 -11.37 -2.97 -2.88
C THR A 102 -10.47 -2.23 -3.87
N ALA A 103 -10.47 -0.89 -3.84
CA ALA A 103 -9.64 -0.05 -4.69
C ALA A 103 -8.21 0.13 -4.15
N ILE A 104 -7.91 -0.31 -2.92
CA ILE A 104 -6.54 -0.30 -2.39
C ILE A 104 -5.75 -1.48 -2.97
N GLU A 105 -4.60 -1.18 -3.58
CA GLU A 105 -3.60 -2.16 -3.96
C GLU A 105 -3.12 -2.99 -2.76
N GLY A 106 -3.09 -4.32 -2.92
CA GLY A 106 -2.64 -5.25 -1.87
C GLY A 106 -3.75 -5.79 -0.96
N HIS A 107 -5.02 -5.55 -1.28
CA HIS A 107 -6.14 -6.15 -0.54
C HIS A 107 -6.01 -7.69 -0.44
N VAL A 108 -6.39 -8.27 0.71
CA VAL A 108 -6.27 -9.71 1.01
C VAL A 108 -6.92 -10.58 -0.09
N GLY A 109 -8.05 -10.12 -0.65
CA GLY A 109 -8.72 -10.78 -1.77
C GLY A 109 -7.87 -10.83 -3.04
N SER A 110 -7.16 -9.75 -3.38
CA SER A 110 -6.24 -9.71 -4.53
C SER A 110 -5.06 -10.66 -4.33
N ARG A 111 -4.49 -10.69 -3.12
CA ARG A 111 -3.41 -11.61 -2.76
C ARG A 111 -3.84 -13.07 -2.89
N ARG A 112 -5.03 -13.42 -2.36
CA ARG A 112 -5.58 -14.80 -2.47
C ARG A 112 -5.81 -15.19 -3.93
N ARG A 113 -6.37 -14.29 -4.74
CA ARG A 113 -6.56 -14.51 -6.18
C ARG A 113 -5.23 -14.73 -6.90
N ASN A 114 -4.23 -13.89 -6.63
CA ASN A 114 -2.90 -14.01 -7.23
C ASN A 114 -2.21 -15.32 -6.83
N THR A 115 -2.37 -15.77 -5.58
CA THR A 115 -1.86 -17.07 -5.13
C THR A 115 -2.55 -18.21 -5.90
N ILE A 116 -3.87 -18.19 -6.03
CA ILE A 116 -4.62 -19.22 -6.79
C ILE A 116 -4.15 -19.26 -8.25
N ILE A 117 -4.04 -18.10 -8.91
CA ILE A 117 -3.55 -18.01 -10.29
C ILE A 117 -2.14 -18.59 -10.41
N ALA A 118 -1.23 -18.21 -9.50
CA ALA A 118 0.13 -18.72 -9.50
C ALA A 118 0.18 -20.24 -9.29
N THR A 119 -0.62 -20.79 -8.37
CA THR A 119 -0.72 -22.24 -8.15
C THR A 119 -1.23 -22.97 -9.38
N VAL A 120 -2.28 -22.46 -10.02
CA VAL A 120 -2.83 -23.05 -11.26
C VAL A 120 -1.78 -23.06 -12.36
N LEU A 121 -1.09 -21.93 -12.59
CA LEU A 121 -0.05 -21.84 -13.61
C LEU A 121 1.14 -22.77 -13.34
N LEU A 122 1.49 -22.96 -12.07
CA LEU A 122 2.58 -23.86 -11.66
C LEU A 122 2.22 -25.34 -11.84
N ILE A 123 0.93 -25.69 -11.90
CA ILE A 123 0.45 -27.04 -12.21
C ILE A 123 0.30 -27.22 -13.73
N VAL A 124 -0.31 -26.25 -14.41
CA VAL A 124 -0.59 -26.30 -15.85
C VAL A 124 0.70 -26.26 -16.66
N GLY A 125 1.70 -25.46 -16.26
CA GLY A 125 2.99 -25.38 -16.95
C GLY A 125 3.67 -26.76 -17.13
N PRO A 126 3.95 -27.50 -16.04
CA PRO A 126 4.49 -28.85 -16.11
C PRO A 126 3.60 -29.84 -16.87
N ALA A 127 2.27 -29.73 -16.75
CA ALA A 127 1.36 -30.59 -17.50
C ALA A 127 1.48 -30.38 -19.02
N LEU A 128 1.65 -29.14 -19.48
CA LEU A 128 1.89 -28.83 -20.89
C LEU A 128 3.23 -29.39 -21.39
N PHE A 129 4.28 -29.29 -20.57
CA PHE A 129 5.57 -29.93 -20.86
C PHE A 129 5.44 -31.47 -20.97
N TRP A 130 4.66 -32.08 -20.08
CA TRP A 130 4.41 -33.52 -20.11
C TRP A 130 3.68 -33.95 -21.38
N ILE A 131 2.66 -33.20 -21.80
CA ILE A 131 1.93 -33.45 -23.05
C ILE A 131 2.84 -33.31 -24.26
N ASP A 132 3.63 -32.23 -24.34
CA ASP A 132 4.53 -32.03 -25.48
C ASP A 132 5.57 -33.15 -25.60
N TRP A 133 6.09 -33.61 -24.46
CA TRP A 133 6.97 -34.77 -24.42
C TRP A 133 6.23 -36.02 -24.96
N TYR A 134 5.02 -36.32 -24.50
CA TYR A 134 4.30 -37.48 -25.02
C TYR A 134 3.99 -37.40 -26.54
N THR A 135 3.89 -36.19 -27.09
CA THR A 135 3.68 -35.97 -28.53
C THR A 135 4.97 -35.89 -29.36
N GLY A 136 6.12 -36.19 -28.75
CA GLY A 136 7.41 -36.26 -29.45
C GLY A 136 8.01 -34.91 -29.82
N TRP A 137 7.76 -33.86 -29.02
CA TRP A 137 8.33 -32.51 -29.20
C TRP A 137 7.97 -31.82 -30.53
N TRP A 138 6.94 -32.29 -31.22
CA TRP A 138 6.50 -31.67 -32.47
C TRP A 138 5.89 -30.28 -32.21
N MET A 139 5.41 -30.00 -30.99
CA MET A 139 4.72 -28.76 -30.66
C MET A 139 5.63 -27.81 -29.86
N ILE A 140 6.24 -26.85 -30.57
CA ILE A 140 7.04 -25.78 -29.95
C ILE A 140 6.16 -24.83 -29.10
N VAL A 141 4.85 -24.74 -29.40
CA VAL A 141 3.94 -23.77 -28.77
C VAL A 141 3.65 -24.10 -27.28
N PRO A 142 3.26 -25.33 -26.90
CA PRO A 142 3.04 -25.71 -25.50
C PRO A 142 4.24 -25.50 -24.57
N THR A 143 5.46 -25.76 -25.06
CA THR A 143 6.69 -25.59 -24.25
C THR A 143 7.00 -24.12 -24.00
N VAL A 144 6.88 -23.27 -25.02
CA VAL A 144 7.02 -21.81 -24.86
C VAL A 144 5.93 -21.25 -23.94
N ALA A 145 4.69 -21.73 -24.07
CA ALA A 145 3.59 -21.32 -23.19
C ALA A 145 3.83 -21.76 -21.74
N GLY A 146 4.22 -23.01 -21.52
CA GLY A 146 4.54 -23.56 -20.20
C GLY A 146 5.66 -22.79 -19.50
N PHE A 147 6.72 -22.43 -20.23
CA PHE A 147 7.82 -21.63 -19.69
C PHE A 147 7.36 -20.23 -19.26
N ASN A 148 6.58 -19.55 -20.09
CA ASN A 148 6.01 -18.24 -19.74
C ASN A 148 5.09 -18.33 -18.51
N PHE A 149 4.29 -19.39 -18.39
CA PHE A 149 3.45 -19.62 -17.22
C PHE A 149 4.28 -19.78 -15.95
N MET A 150 5.41 -20.50 -16.01
CA MET A 150 6.31 -20.62 -14.85
C MET A 150 6.93 -19.28 -14.46
N LEU A 151 7.42 -18.50 -15.43
CA LEU A 151 7.99 -17.17 -15.16
C LEU A 151 6.95 -16.22 -14.55
N PHE A 152 5.72 -16.23 -15.10
CA PHE A 152 4.65 -15.39 -14.59
C PHE A 152 4.19 -15.83 -13.19
N ALA A 153 4.07 -17.14 -12.94
CA ALA A 153 3.78 -17.68 -11.61
C ALA A 153 4.84 -17.29 -10.58
N MET A 154 6.12 -17.42 -10.94
CA MET A 154 7.23 -16.99 -10.08
C MET A 154 7.15 -15.49 -9.77
N ARG A 155 6.85 -14.65 -10.76
CA ARG A 155 6.69 -13.20 -10.56
C ARG A 155 5.55 -12.86 -9.61
N LEU A 156 4.41 -13.54 -9.73
CA LEU A 156 3.28 -13.38 -8.82
C LEU A 156 3.63 -13.80 -7.38
N LEU A 157 4.37 -14.90 -7.21
CA LEU A 157 4.82 -15.36 -5.90
C LEU A 157 5.81 -14.37 -5.26
N GLN A 158 6.75 -13.83 -6.04
CA GLN A 158 7.66 -12.77 -5.58
C GLN A 158 6.90 -11.53 -5.10
N LEU A 159 5.88 -11.09 -5.85
CA LEU A 159 5.06 -9.96 -5.47
C LEU A 159 4.31 -10.23 -4.15
N ASN A 160 3.71 -11.41 -4.01
CA ASN A 160 3.03 -11.81 -2.77
C ASN A 160 3.99 -11.91 -1.58
N ALA A 161 5.21 -12.40 -1.78
CA ALA A 161 6.24 -12.44 -0.74
C ALA A 161 6.66 -11.02 -0.30
N ALA A 162 6.81 -10.10 -1.25
CA ALA A 162 7.10 -8.70 -0.97
C ALA A 162 5.98 -8.01 -0.17
N TYR A 163 4.72 -8.28 -0.49
CA TYR A 163 3.58 -7.79 0.31
C TYR A 163 3.63 -8.32 1.75
N THR A 164 3.93 -9.61 1.92
CA THR A 164 3.98 -10.26 3.24
C THR A 164 5.09 -9.67 4.12
N SER A 165 6.28 -9.45 3.54
CA SER A 165 7.40 -8.87 4.29
C SER A 165 7.16 -7.40 4.63
N ALA A 166 6.53 -6.64 3.72
CA ALA A 166 6.09 -5.28 4.00
C ALA A 166 5.07 -5.23 5.14
N GLU A 167 4.08 -6.12 5.14
CA GLU A 167 3.05 -6.21 6.17
C GLU A 167 3.63 -6.58 7.54
N ARG A 168 4.57 -7.54 7.57
CA ARG A 168 5.29 -7.89 8.80
C ARG A 168 6.07 -6.69 9.37
N ARG A 169 6.81 -5.96 8.53
CA ARG A 169 7.54 -4.75 8.94
C ARG A 169 6.61 -3.62 9.38
N ARG A 170 5.40 -3.53 8.81
CA ARG A 170 4.39 -2.58 9.28
C ARG A 170 3.89 -2.97 10.66
N ALA A 171 3.56 -4.24 10.89
CA ALA A 171 3.09 -4.73 12.18
C ALA A 171 4.15 -4.55 13.29
N GLU A 172 5.41 -4.87 12.99
CA GLU A 172 6.54 -4.66 13.91
C GLU A 172 6.72 -3.19 14.29
N ARG A 173 6.54 -2.26 13.33
CA ARG A 173 6.58 -0.82 13.63
C ARG A 173 5.36 -0.34 14.38
N ALA A 174 4.15 -0.74 13.97
CA ALA A 174 2.91 -0.35 14.62
C ALA A 174 2.88 -0.77 16.10
N ALA A 175 3.39 -1.96 16.43
CA ALA A 175 3.50 -2.44 17.81
C ALA A 175 4.47 -1.61 18.67
N GLY A 176 5.40 -0.87 18.06
CA GLY A 176 6.26 0.08 18.77
C GLY A 176 5.58 1.43 19.06
N HIS A 177 4.37 1.64 18.56
CA HIS A 177 3.56 2.86 18.71
C HIS A 177 2.26 2.65 19.53
N GLU A 178 2.07 1.45 20.09
CA GLU A 178 1.06 1.16 21.12
C GLU A 178 1.57 1.53 22.52
#